data_AF-A0A4D9DDA9-F1
#
_entry.id   AF-A0A4D9DDA9-F1
#
_cell.length_a   1.000
_cell.length_b   1.000
_cell.length_c   1.000
_cell.angle_alpha   90.00
_cell.angle_beta   90.00
_cell.angle_gamma   90.00
#
_symmetry.space_group_name_H-M   'P 1'
#
loop_
_entity.id
_entity.type
_entity.pdbx_description
1 polymer ?
#
loop_
_entity_poly.entity_id
_entity_poly.type
_entity_poly.pdbx_seq_one_letter_code
_entity_poly.pdbx_strand_id
1 'polypeptide(L)' 'MDTDPPLQLRVFNLNCWAIRYLSKLRQERIGLIGDTLSQEGFDLALLQEVWSERDYCELKQKLTACYPYSHYFKR' A
#
# COMPACT_ATOMS: atom_id res chain seq x y z
N MET A 1 2.25 33.69 18.61
CA MET A 1 3.22 32.58 18.52
C MET A 1 2.40 31.38 18.11
N ASP A 2 2.56 30.87 16.89
CA ASP A 2 1.89 29.64 16.48
C ASP A 2 2.40 28.51 17.37
N THR A 3 1.54 28.02 18.25
CA THR A 3 1.85 26.97 19.24
C THR A 3 1.46 25.58 18.76
N ASP A 4 0.85 25.47 17.58
CA ASP A 4 0.46 24.18 17.04
C ASP A 4 1.70 23.39 16.62
N PRO A 5 1.77 22.09 16.95
CA PRO A 5 2.84 21.24 16.49
C PRO A 5 2.85 21.23 14.95
N PRO A 6 4.04 21.17 14.33
CA PRO A 6 4.12 21.12 12.88
C PRO A 6 3.36 19.91 12.35
N LEU A 7 2.52 20.14 11.33
CA LEU A 7 1.85 19.06 10.62
C LEU A 7 2.89 18.07 10.07
N GLN A 8 2.77 16.80 10.45
CA GLN A 8 3.67 15.73 10.01
C GLN A 8 2.93 14.80 9.04
N LEU A 9 3.60 14.46 7.93
CA LEU A 9 3.12 13.49 6.95
C LEU A 9 4.09 12.30 6.92
N ARG A 10 3.58 11.09 7.17
CA ARG A 10 4.34 9.83 7.12
C ARG A 10 4.03 9.09 5.83
N VAL A 11 5.02 9.00 4.94
CA VAL A 11 4.86 8.37 3.62
C VAL A 11 5.64 7.05 3.58
N PHE A 12 4.97 5.99 3.16
CA PHE A 12 5.56 4.71 2.84
C PHE A 12 5.73 4.56 1.32
N ASN A 13 6.89 4.05 0.90
CA ASN A 13 7.21 3.85 -0.51
C ASN A 13 7.89 2.48 -0.69
N LEU A 14 7.31 1.61 -1.51
CA LEU A 14 7.82 0.25 -1.71
C LEU A 14 7.56 -0.27 -3.13
N ASN A 15 8.62 -0.83 -3.73
CA ASN A 15 8.50 -1.72 -4.87
C ASN A 15 8.13 -3.14 -4.40
N CYS A 16 6.94 -3.63 -4.78
CA CYS A 16 6.38 -4.89 -4.27
C CYS A 16 6.92 -6.14 -5.00
N TRP A 17 7.60 -5.98 -6.14
CA TRP A 17 8.04 -7.09 -6.99
C TRP A 17 6.89 -8.09 -7.30
N ALA A 18 5.67 -7.62 -7.53
CA ALA A 18 4.48 -8.48 -7.67
C ALA A 18 4.27 -8.92 -9.13
N ILE A 19 5.36 -9.30 -9.81
CA ILE A 19 5.33 -9.70 -11.22
C ILE A 19 4.54 -11.00 -11.38
N ARG A 20 3.55 -10.99 -12.28
CA ARG A 20 2.72 -12.17 -12.55
C ARG A 20 3.61 -13.30 -13.11
N TYR A 21 3.37 -14.53 -12.65
CA TYR A 21 4.08 -15.76 -13.04
C TYR A 21 5.56 -15.89 -12.64
N LEU A 22 6.30 -14.80 -12.47
CA LEU A 22 7.71 -14.83 -12.06
C LEU A 22 7.88 -14.80 -10.54
N SER A 23 6.97 -14.14 -9.82
CA SER A 23 7.03 -14.06 -8.36
C SER A 23 6.34 -15.25 -7.70
N LYS A 24 7.14 -16.19 -7.18
CA LYS A 24 6.66 -17.45 -6.56
C LYS A 24 5.68 -17.22 -5.40
N LEU A 25 6.02 -16.34 -4.46
CA LEU A 25 5.25 -16.04 -3.25
C LEU A 25 4.52 -14.69 -3.35
N ARG A 26 3.94 -14.41 -4.53
CA ARG A 26 3.34 -13.09 -4.82
C ARG A 26 2.18 -12.79 -3.88
N GLN A 27 1.24 -13.73 -3.73
CA GLN A 27 0.02 -13.52 -2.95
C GLN A 27 0.34 -13.34 -1.46
N GLU A 28 1.21 -14.19 -0.92
CA GLU A 28 1.67 -14.12 0.47
C GLU A 28 2.35 -12.78 0.75
N ARG A 29 3.22 -12.32 -0.17
CA ARG A 29 3.89 -11.03 -0.02
C ARG A 29 2.91 -9.87 -0.06
N ILE A 30 1.98 -9.85 -1.01
CA ILE A 30 0.98 -8.79 -1.11
C ILE A 30 0.09 -8.76 0.15
N GLY A 31 -0.31 -9.94 0.65
CA GLY A 31 -1.05 -10.08 1.88
C GLY A 31 -0.32 -9.49 3.09
N LEU A 32 0.97 -9.83 3.25
CA LEU A 32 1.83 -9.33 4.33
C LEU A 32 2.09 -7.83 4.22
N ILE A 33 2.31 -7.29 3.02
CA ILE A 33 2.45 -5.85 2.79
C ILE A 33 1.19 -5.13 3.27
N GLY A 34 0.00 -5.65 2.94
CA GLY A 34 -1.26 -5.08 3.42
C GLY A 34 -1.40 -5.16 4.94
N ASP A 35 -1.01 -6.28 5.56
CA ASP A 35 -1.04 -6.40 7.04
C ASP A 35 -0.13 -5.38 7.72
N THR A 36 1.11 -5.24 7.25
CA THR A 36 2.05 -4.23 7.76
C THR A 36 1.47 -2.82 7.60
N LEU A 37 0.98 -2.46 6.40
CA LEU A 37 0.44 -1.13 6.15
C LEU A 37 -0.76 -0.77 7.04
N SER A 38 -1.57 -1.75 7.44
CA SER A 38 -2.70 -1.52 8.35
C SER A 38 -2.28 -1.25 9.81
N GLN A 39 -1.05 -1.58 10.19
CA GLN A 39 -0.56 -1.49 11.57
C GLN A 39 0.41 -0.31 11.79
N GLU A 40 1.17 0.09 10.77
CA GLU A 40 2.25 1.08 10.91
C GLU A 40 1.78 2.55 10.99
N GLY A 41 0.53 2.82 10.58
CA GLY A 41 -0.08 4.15 10.66
C GLY A 41 0.55 5.20 9.74
N PHE A 42 0.95 4.81 8.53
CA PHE A 42 1.36 5.77 7.48
C PHE A 42 0.13 6.51 6.93
N ASP A 43 0.30 7.77 6.55
CA ASP A 43 -0.75 8.59 5.96
C ASP A 43 -0.91 8.31 4.45
N LEU A 44 0.18 7.92 3.79
CA LEU A 44 0.23 7.65 2.35
C LEU A 44 1.11 6.44 2.06
N ALA A 45 0.62 5.50 1.25
CA ALA A 45 1.37 4.36 0.76
C ALA A 45 1.50 4.41 -0.77
N LEU A 46 2.74 4.37 -1.25
CA LEU A 46 3.10 4.37 -2.68
C LEU A 46 3.68 3.01 -3.04
N LEU A 47 2.93 2.21 -3.79
CA LEU A 47 3.31 0.84 -4.13
C LEU A 47 3.63 0.71 -5.62
N GLN A 48 4.85 0.32 -5.96
CA GLN A 48 5.25 0.01 -7.34
C GLN A 48 5.20 -1.49 -7.63
N GLU A 49 5.16 -1.82 -8.92
CA GLU A 49 5.18 -3.19 -9.41
C GLU A 49 4.05 -4.07 -8.86
N VAL A 50 2.90 -3.47 -8.56
CA VAL A 50 1.64 -4.18 -8.36
C VAL A 50 1.00 -4.41 -9.73
N TRP A 51 1.45 -5.46 -10.42
CA TRP A 51 1.14 -5.67 -11.84
C TRP A 51 -0.25 -6.22 -12.12
N SER A 52 -0.93 -6.82 -11.13
CA SER A 52 -2.25 -7.41 -11.35
C SER A 52 -3.34 -6.64 -10.61
N GLU A 53 -4.48 -6.44 -11.28
CA GLU A 53 -5.67 -5.83 -10.67
C GLU A 53 -6.19 -6.61 -9.47
N ARG A 54 -6.00 -7.94 -9.49
CA ARG A 54 -6.37 -8.80 -8.38
C ARG A 54 -5.57 -8.46 -7.12
N ASP A 55 -4.25 -8.33 -7.24
CA ASP A 55 -3.40 -7.96 -6.10
C ASP A 55 -3.75 -6.55 -5.59
N TYR A 56 -4.07 -5.61 -6.50
CA TYR A 56 -4.58 -4.29 -6.11
C TYR A 56 -5.91 -4.36 -5.36
N CYS A 57 -6.89 -5.12 -5.86
CA CYS A 57 -8.19 -5.27 -5.20
C CYS A 57 -8.07 -5.91 -3.82
N GLU A 58 -7.18 -6.89 -3.67
CA GLU A 58 -6.87 -7.51 -2.37
C GLU A 58 -6.30 -6.49 -1.38
N LEU A 59 -5.30 -5.69 -1.81
CA LEU A 59 -4.77 -4.59 -1.00
C LEU A 59 -5.87 -3.60 -0.64
N LYS A 60 -6.66 -3.14 -1.60
CA LYS A 60 -7.75 -2.19 -1.37
C LYS A 60 -8.76 -2.69 -0.35
N GLN A 61 -9.19 -3.95 -0.47
CA GLN A 61 -10.14 -4.55 0.48
C GLN A 61 -9.56 -4.62 1.89
N LYS A 62 -8.31 -5.08 2.02
CA LYS A 62 -7.64 -5.18 3.32
C LYS A 62 -7.39 -3.81 3.96
N LEU A 63 -7.05 -2.82 3.14
CA LEU A 63 -6.61 -1.51 3.60
C LEU A 63 -7.73 -0.47 3.72
N THR A 64 -8.97 -0.76 3.30
CA THR A 64 -10.05 0.24 3.23
C THR A 64 -10.36 0.95 4.55
N ALA A 65 -10.06 0.33 5.69
CA ALA A 65 -10.28 0.93 7.01
C ALA A 65 -9.22 1.98 7.37
N CYS A 66 -7.98 1.82 6.88
CA CYS A 66 -6.85 2.72 7.16
C CYS A 66 -6.59 3.69 6.01
N TYR A 67 -6.83 3.24 4.78
CA TYR A 67 -6.65 3.99 3.52
C TYR A 67 -7.99 4.00 2.77
N PRO A 68 -8.93 4.88 3.14
CA PRO A 68 -10.25 4.95 2.50
C PRO A 68 -10.17 5.37 1.02
N TYR A 69 -9.10 6.06 0.65
CA TYR A 69 -8.81 6.48 -0.72
C TYR A 69 -7.68 5.63 -1.29
N SER A 70 -7.91 5.07 -2.49
CA SER A 70 -6.89 4.34 -3.22
C SER A 70 -7.08 4.54 -4.73
N HIS A 71 -5.98 4.56 -5.46
CA HIS A 71 -5.98 4.68 -6.91
C HIS A 71 -5.03 3.67 -7.51
N TYR A 72 -5.50 2.96 -8.55
CA TYR A 72 -4.66 2.05 -9.32
C TYR A 72 -4.35 2.67 -10.67
N PHE A 73 -3.07 3.00 -10.88
CA PHE A 73 -2.59 3.58 -12.12
C PHE A 73 -2.50 2.50 -13.20
N LYS A 74 -3.55 2.38 -14.01
CA LYS A 74 -3.53 1.61 -15.26
C LYS A 74 -3.02 2.51 -16.39
N ARG A 75 -2.39 1.91 -17.40
CA ARG A 75 -2.23 2.55 -18.71
C ARG A 75 -3.53 2.50 -19.47
#